data_AF-A0A7G8ZAV3-F1
#
_entry.id   AF-A0A7G8ZAV3-F1
#
_cell.length_a   1.000
_cell.length_b   1.000
_cell.length_c   1.000
_cell.angle_alpha   90.00
_cell.angle_beta   90.00
_cell.angle_gamma   90.00
#
_symmetry.space_group_name_H-M   'P 1'
#
loop_
_entity.id
_entity.type
_entity.pdbx_description
1 polymer ?
#
loop_
_entity_poly.entity_id
_entity_poly.type
_entity_poly.pdbx_seq_one_letter_code
_entity_poly.pdbx_strand_id
1 'polypeptide(L)'
;MAQPPQWKAMYQYVAIRAHDGCTRVEESVAAARRVLASPQVLDTRDAAGRYTLLHSAMTHVEHASGCLSGGVFSMGMAELLALHGCGAVPSRPVACIGDLRRDRDDHDEWLALSRLEAAREHAQDALRGVERAFTLLASVRFLLHSRTPDAAGRRQAMEEQLHAAGVQLQAAVGSVANMSALAFMATQPAIGNRIQ
;
A
#
# COMPACT_ATOMS: atom_id res chain seq x y z
N MET A 1 11.89 36.07 -2.24
CA MET A 1 11.47 34.82 -1.59
C MET A 1 12.60 33.82 -1.80
N ALA A 2 13.23 33.31 -0.74
CA ALA A 2 14.25 32.26 -0.88
C ALA A 2 13.56 30.95 -1.31
N GLN A 3 14.18 30.19 -2.21
CA GLN A 3 13.66 28.88 -2.59
C GLN A 3 13.84 27.91 -1.41
N PRO A 4 12.86 27.01 -1.14
CA PRO A 4 13.05 25.97 -0.15
C PRO A 4 14.25 25.09 -0.54
N PRO A 5 15.00 24.58 0.45
CA PRO A 5 16.05 23.58 0.22
C PRO A 5 15.60 22.47 -0.74
N GLN A 6 16.45 22.08 -1.68
CA GLN A 6 16.12 21.09 -2.72
C GLN A 6 15.58 19.77 -2.15
N TRP A 7 16.08 19.35 -0.99
CA TRP A 7 15.60 18.14 -0.33
C TRP A 7 14.13 18.24 0.10
N LYS A 8 13.64 19.43 0.48
CA LYS A 8 12.24 19.66 0.87
C LYS A 8 11.31 19.51 -0.33
N ALA A 9 11.73 20.00 -1.49
CA ALA A 9 10.99 19.80 -2.74
C ALA A 9 10.96 18.31 -3.16
N MET A 10 12.08 17.61 -3.01
CA MET A 10 12.14 16.17 -3.30
C MET A 10 11.30 15.35 -2.31
N TYR A 11 11.35 15.68 -1.02
CA TYR A 11 10.49 15.09 0.02
C TYR A 11 9.01 15.20 -0.38
N GLN A 12 8.55 16.42 -0.71
CA GLN A 12 7.18 16.66 -1.12
C GLN A 12 6.80 15.85 -2.36
N TYR A 13 7.66 15.84 -3.37
CA TYR A 13 7.44 15.06 -4.59
C TYR A 13 7.26 13.56 -4.31
N VAL A 14 8.13 13.00 -3.47
CA VAL A 14 8.10 11.56 -3.15
C VAL A 14 6.91 11.21 -2.23
N ALA A 15 6.58 12.07 -1.26
CA ALA A 15 5.42 11.89 -0.39
C ALA A 15 4.10 11.98 -1.16
N ILE A 16 3.99 12.91 -2.12
CA ILE A 16 2.82 13.01 -3.02
C ILE A 16 2.70 11.75 -3.89
N ARG A 17 3.81 11.25 -4.45
CA ARG A 17 3.75 9.98 -5.21
C ARG A 17 3.26 8.80 -4.37
N ALA A 18 3.61 8.76 -3.09
CA ALA A 18 3.12 7.73 -2.19
C ALA A 18 1.59 7.85 -1.97
N HIS A 19 1.07 9.08 -1.92
CA HIS A 19 -0.37 9.36 -1.86
C HIS A 19 -1.10 9.03 -3.18
N ASP A 20 -0.56 9.44 -4.33
CA ASP A 20 -1.18 9.21 -5.65
C ASP A 20 -1.38 7.71 -5.96
N GLY A 21 -0.52 6.87 -5.39
CA GLY A 21 -0.63 5.42 -5.49
C GLY A 21 -1.89 4.84 -4.83
N CYS A 22 -2.46 5.53 -3.81
CA CYS A 22 -3.60 5.02 -3.03
C CYS A 22 -4.86 4.82 -3.88
N THR A 23 -5.18 5.77 -4.76
CA THR A 23 -6.37 5.67 -5.64
C THR A 23 -6.32 4.42 -6.51
N ARG A 24 -5.15 4.09 -7.07
CA ARG A 24 -4.96 2.89 -7.89
C ARG A 24 -5.10 1.60 -7.09
N VAL A 25 -4.66 1.62 -5.83
CA VAL A 25 -4.86 0.48 -4.91
C VAL A 25 -6.34 0.31 -4.61
N GLU A 26 -7.06 1.39 -4.27
CA GLU A 26 -8.49 1.34 -3.99
C GLU A 26 -9.29 0.82 -5.18
N GLU A 27 -9.02 1.34 -6.39
CA GLU A 27 -9.65 0.88 -7.63
C GLU A 27 -9.39 -0.60 -7.89
N SER A 28 -8.14 -1.05 -7.74
CA SER A 28 -7.74 -2.43 -7.97
C SER A 28 -8.37 -3.37 -6.94
N VAL A 29 -8.36 -2.99 -5.66
CA VAL A 29 -8.99 -3.77 -4.58
C VAL A 29 -10.51 -3.83 -4.76
N ALA A 30 -11.15 -2.72 -5.12
CA ALA A 30 -12.58 -2.70 -5.41
C ALA A 30 -12.95 -3.59 -6.61
N ALA A 31 -12.14 -3.57 -7.67
CA ALA A 31 -12.31 -4.44 -8.83
C ALA A 31 -12.17 -5.92 -8.46
N ALA A 32 -11.12 -6.29 -7.73
CA ALA A 32 -10.93 -7.65 -7.23
C ALA A 32 -12.13 -8.11 -6.40
N ARG A 33 -12.56 -7.31 -5.41
CA ARG A 33 -13.70 -7.64 -4.55
C ARG A 33 -15.01 -7.82 -5.33
N ARG A 34 -15.26 -6.98 -6.33
CA ARG A 34 -16.44 -7.13 -7.20
C ARG A 34 -16.42 -8.46 -7.94
N VAL A 35 -15.26 -8.89 -8.42
CA VAL A 35 -15.09 -10.18 -9.08
C VAL A 35 -15.28 -11.34 -8.10
N LEU A 36 -14.72 -11.26 -6.90
CA LEU A 36 -14.87 -12.30 -5.86
C LEU A 36 -16.31 -12.43 -5.34
N ALA A 37 -17.10 -11.36 -5.39
CA ALA A 37 -18.52 -11.39 -5.05
C ALA A 37 -19.40 -12.04 -6.14
N SER A 38 -18.86 -12.29 -7.35
CA SER A 38 -19.61 -12.95 -8.41
C SER A 38 -19.86 -14.42 -8.07
N PRO A 39 -21.11 -14.91 -8.15
CA PRO A 39 -21.40 -16.33 -7.94
C PRO A 39 -20.76 -17.22 -9.02
N GLN A 40 -20.32 -16.65 -10.13
CA GLN A 40 -19.73 -17.36 -11.26
C GLN A 40 -18.20 -17.42 -11.22
N VAL A 41 -17.55 -16.86 -10.18
CA VAL A 41 -16.08 -16.73 -10.11
C VAL A 41 -15.34 -18.07 -10.26
N LEU A 42 -15.95 -19.16 -9.79
CA LEU A 42 -15.43 -20.53 -9.90
C LEU A 42 -15.88 -21.26 -11.17
N ASP A 43 -16.74 -20.68 -11.98
CA ASP A 43 -17.43 -21.38 -13.08
C ASP A 43 -17.12 -20.76 -14.46
N THR A 44 -16.84 -19.44 -14.52
CA THR A 44 -16.55 -18.74 -15.79
C THR A 44 -15.20 -19.15 -16.35
N ARG A 45 -15.19 -19.77 -17.54
CA ARG A 45 -13.98 -20.20 -18.25
C ARG A 45 -13.92 -19.64 -19.67
N ASP A 46 -12.71 -19.42 -20.18
CA ASP A 46 -12.49 -19.12 -21.60
C ASP A 46 -12.46 -20.39 -22.47
N ALA A 47 -12.27 -20.21 -23.78
CA ALA A 47 -12.17 -21.30 -24.74
C ALA A 47 -10.99 -22.27 -24.47
N ALA A 48 -9.98 -21.84 -23.70
CA ALA A 48 -8.86 -22.67 -23.27
C ALA A 48 -9.09 -23.32 -21.89
N GLY A 49 -10.28 -23.15 -21.30
CA GLY A 49 -10.64 -23.71 -20.00
C GLY A 49 -10.10 -22.92 -18.80
N ARG A 50 -9.53 -21.73 -18.98
CA ARG A 50 -8.98 -20.91 -17.88
C ARG A 50 -10.07 -20.13 -17.18
N TYR A 51 -10.03 -20.10 -15.85
CA TYR A 51 -10.97 -19.35 -15.03
C TYR A 51 -10.72 -17.85 -15.12
N THR A 52 -11.46 -17.17 -16.00
CA THR A 52 -11.19 -15.77 -16.38
C THR A 52 -11.46 -14.79 -15.23
N LEU A 53 -12.54 -15.02 -14.47
CA LEU A 53 -12.87 -14.18 -13.31
C LEU A 53 -11.84 -14.35 -12.19
N LEU A 54 -11.49 -15.58 -11.79
CA LEU A 54 -10.46 -15.79 -10.79
C LEU A 54 -9.11 -15.19 -11.22
N HIS A 55 -8.72 -15.37 -12.48
CA HIS A 55 -7.49 -14.77 -13.01
C HIS A 55 -7.53 -13.24 -12.95
N SER A 56 -8.63 -12.62 -13.37
CA SER A 56 -8.82 -11.17 -13.27
C SER A 56 -8.72 -10.65 -11.83
N ALA A 57 -9.34 -11.34 -10.87
CA ALA A 57 -9.21 -10.99 -9.46
C ALA A 57 -7.75 -11.05 -8.98
N MET A 58 -7.01 -12.10 -9.34
CA MET A 58 -5.59 -12.21 -9.00
C MET A 58 -4.76 -11.08 -9.61
N THR A 59 -4.98 -10.72 -10.88
CA THR A 59 -4.28 -9.60 -11.54
C THR A 59 -4.54 -8.26 -10.84
N HIS A 60 -5.77 -8.01 -10.40
CA HIS A 60 -6.08 -6.81 -9.62
C HIS A 60 -5.39 -6.79 -8.26
N VAL A 61 -5.33 -7.94 -7.57
CA VAL A 61 -4.59 -8.08 -6.31
C VAL A 61 -3.09 -7.87 -6.50
N GLU A 62 -2.50 -8.40 -7.58
CA GLU A 62 -1.09 -8.19 -7.95
C GLU A 62 -0.80 -6.70 -8.22
N HIS A 63 -1.68 -6.01 -8.96
CA HIS A 63 -1.53 -4.57 -9.21
C HIS A 63 -1.59 -3.77 -7.90
N ALA A 64 -2.56 -4.07 -7.03
CA ALA A 64 -2.67 -3.44 -5.72
C ALA A 64 -1.37 -3.63 -4.89
N SER A 65 -0.82 -4.86 -4.88
CA SER A 65 0.44 -5.17 -4.20
C SER A 65 1.62 -4.36 -4.76
N GLY A 66 1.74 -4.26 -6.09
CA GLY A 66 2.78 -3.47 -6.74
C GLY A 66 2.69 -1.98 -6.38
N CYS A 67 1.49 -1.40 -6.38
CA CYS A 67 1.26 -0.01 -5.99
C CYS A 67 1.60 0.23 -4.50
N LEU A 68 1.16 -0.66 -3.60
CA LEU A 68 1.48 -0.56 -2.17
C LEU A 68 2.99 -0.67 -1.91
N SER A 69 3.66 -1.61 -2.56
CA SER A 69 5.12 -1.76 -2.46
C SER A 69 5.86 -0.50 -2.93
N GLY A 70 5.44 0.08 -4.05
CA GLY A 70 5.99 1.35 -4.54
C GLY A 70 5.72 2.53 -3.58
N GLY A 71 4.54 2.55 -2.94
CA GLY A 71 4.20 3.53 -1.91
C GLY A 71 5.08 3.42 -0.67
N VAL A 72 5.23 2.22 -0.11
CA VAL A 72 6.12 1.93 1.04
C VAL A 72 7.55 2.35 0.74
N PHE A 73 8.07 2.01 -0.45
CA PHE A 73 9.41 2.42 -0.88
C PHE A 73 9.54 3.94 -0.96
N SER A 74 8.56 4.61 -1.56
CA SER A 74 8.56 6.07 -1.68
C SER A 74 8.58 6.75 -0.31
N MET A 75 7.76 6.30 0.64
CA MET A 75 7.76 6.85 2.00
C MET A 75 9.12 6.65 2.69
N GLY A 76 9.75 5.49 2.55
CA GLY A 76 11.10 5.25 3.08
C GLY A 76 12.16 6.18 2.46
N MET A 77 12.08 6.43 1.16
CA MET A 77 12.98 7.39 0.49
C MET A 77 12.76 8.83 0.98
N ALA A 78 11.51 9.25 1.16
CA ALA A 78 11.19 10.56 1.70
C ALA A 78 11.70 10.72 3.14
N GLU A 79 11.59 9.68 3.97
CA GLU A 79 12.15 9.67 5.33
C GLU A 79 13.67 9.86 5.31
N LEU A 80 14.40 9.06 4.52
CA LEU A 80 15.85 9.15 4.38
C LEU A 80 16.29 10.54 3.89
N LEU A 81 15.61 11.09 2.88
CA LEU A 81 15.91 12.42 2.34
C LEU A 81 15.76 13.51 3.41
N ALA A 82 14.71 13.44 4.22
CA ALA A 82 14.47 14.41 5.27
C ALA A 82 15.52 14.31 6.39
N LEU A 83 15.85 13.09 6.85
CA LEU A 83 16.86 12.89 7.89
C LEU A 83 18.25 13.37 7.46
N HIS A 84 18.61 13.18 6.19
CA HIS A 84 19.82 13.77 5.61
C HIS A 84 19.73 15.30 5.49
N GLY A 85 18.57 15.82 5.06
CA GLY A 85 18.34 17.25 4.86
C GLY A 85 18.31 18.08 6.15
N CYS A 86 17.90 17.48 7.28
CA CYS A 86 17.91 18.09 8.60
C CYS A 86 19.26 17.99 9.31
N GLY A 87 20.21 17.21 8.77
CA GLY A 87 21.56 17.13 9.31
C GLY A 87 22.32 18.44 9.08
N ALA A 88 23.10 18.88 10.08
CA ALA A 88 23.90 20.11 9.98
C ALA A 88 24.91 20.08 8.82
N VAL A 89 25.32 18.89 8.37
CA VAL A 89 26.07 18.65 7.13
C VAL A 89 25.57 17.38 6.45
N PRO A 90 25.57 17.28 5.10
CA PRO A 90 24.98 16.14 4.38
C PRO A 90 25.56 14.75 4.75
N SER A 91 26.82 14.70 5.21
CA SER A 91 27.51 13.48 5.64
C SER A 91 27.20 13.06 7.07
N ARG A 92 26.42 13.85 7.81
CA ARG A 92 25.98 13.57 9.19
C ARG A 92 24.45 13.71 9.27
N PRO A 93 23.70 12.72 8.74
CA PRO A 93 22.24 12.73 8.85
C PRO A 93 21.80 12.68 10.31
N VAL A 94 20.60 13.16 10.56
CA VAL A 94 19.90 12.92 11.83
C VAL A 94 19.65 11.42 11.97
N ALA A 95 20.00 10.85 13.13
CA ALA A 95 20.00 9.40 13.30
C ALA A 95 18.60 8.79 13.30
N CYS A 96 17.61 9.49 13.85
CA CYS A 96 16.22 9.06 13.85
C CYS A 96 15.23 10.23 13.94
N ILE A 97 13.97 9.99 13.56
CA ILE A 97 12.89 10.98 13.61
C ILE A 97 12.78 11.59 15.03
N GLY A 98 12.94 10.77 16.08
CA GLY A 98 12.83 11.21 17.46
C GLY A 98 13.85 12.28 17.90
N ASP A 99 15.00 12.38 17.21
CA ASP A 99 16.02 13.38 17.54
C ASP A 99 15.62 14.79 17.07
N LEU A 100 14.82 14.90 16.01
CA LEU A 100 14.25 16.17 15.53
C LEU A 100 13.31 16.82 16.55
N ARG A 101 12.65 16.02 17.39
CA ARG A 101 11.72 16.51 18.42
C ARG A 101 12.40 17.40 19.46
N ARG A 102 13.71 17.23 19.66
CA ARG A 102 14.47 17.98 20.67
C ARG A 102 14.81 19.40 20.23
N ASP A 103 14.79 19.66 18.93
CA ASP A 103 15.01 20.99 18.37
C ASP A 103 13.65 21.68 18.12
N ARG A 104 13.54 22.93 18.55
CA ARG A 104 12.32 23.73 18.35
C ARG A 104 12.19 24.17 16.89
N ASP A 105 13.30 24.20 16.16
CA ASP A 105 13.34 24.65 14.78
C ASP A 105 12.92 23.56 13.78
N ASP A 106 13.01 22.28 14.17
CA ASP A 106 12.68 21.09 13.35
C ASP A 106 11.34 20.43 13.70
N HIS A 107 10.47 21.13 14.43
CA HIS A 107 9.19 20.57 14.89
C HIS A 107 8.27 20.15 13.72
N ASP A 108 8.27 20.91 12.63
CA ASP A 108 7.44 20.64 11.46
C ASP A 108 7.96 19.41 10.70
N GLU A 109 9.28 19.28 10.56
CA GLU A 109 9.96 18.12 9.99
C GLU A 109 9.71 16.86 10.82
N TRP A 110 9.81 16.95 12.16
CA TRP A 110 9.45 15.86 13.07
C TRP A 110 8.01 15.39 12.85
N LEU A 111 7.05 16.33 12.86
CA LEU A 111 5.62 16.02 12.74
C LEU A 111 5.30 15.38 11.38
N ALA A 112 5.87 15.92 10.30
CA ALA A 112 5.70 15.38 8.96
C ALA A 112 6.28 13.96 8.83
N LEU A 113 7.47 13.71 9.39
CA LEU A 113 8.09 12.39 9.37
C LEU A 113 7.34 11.38 10.24
N SER A 114 6.85 11.77 11.42
CA SER A 114 6.01 10.88 12.24
C SER A 114 4.71 10.50 11.54
N ARG A 115 4.09 11.41 10.78
CA ARG A 115 2.92 11.09 9.94
C ARG A 115 3.28 10.14 8.80
N LEU A 116 4.42 10.37 8.15
CA LEU A 116 4.89 9.52 7.06
C LEU A 116 5.24 8.10 7.54
N GLU A 117 5.84 7.97 8.73
CA GLU A 117 6.12 6.70 9.39
C GLU A 117 4.82 5.94 9.68
N ALA A 118 3.83 6.60 10.29
CA ALA A 118 2.51 6.01 10.51
C ALA A 118 1.79 5.64 9.20
N ALA A 119 1.90 6.47 8.16
CA ALA A 119 1.39 6.16 6.83
C ALA A 119 2.02 4.88 6.27
N ARG A 120 3.34 4.71 6.45
CA ARG A 120 4.08 3.53 6.02
C ARG A 120 3.66 2.27 6.77
N GLU A 121 3.42 2.35 8.07
CA GLU A 121 2.89 1.23 8.85
C GLU A 121 1.54 0.75 8.30
N HIS A 122 0.62 1.68 8.04
CA HIS A 122 -0.66 1.35 7.39
C HIS A 122 -0.49 0.80 5.98
N ALA A 123 0.45 1.32 5.19
CA ALA A 123 0.76 0.79 3.86
C ALA A 123 1.27 -0.67 3.94
N GLN A 124 2.11 -0.98 4.94
CA GLN A 124 2.58 -2.35 5.18
C GLN A 124 1.45 -3.28 5.64
N ASP A 125 0.54 -2.81 6.48
CA ASP A 125 -0.64 -3.59 6.87
C ASP A 125 -1.57 -3.87 5.69
N ALA A 126 -1.81 -2.87 4.83
CA ALA A 126 -2.54 -3.04 3.59
C ALA A 126 -1.86 -4.08 2.69
N LEU A 127 -0.53 -4.00 2.55
CA LEU A 127 0.26 -4.92 1.73
C LEU A 127 0.13 -6.36 2.25
N ARG A 128 0.28 -6.57 3.56
CA ARG A 128 0.07 -7.89 4.19
C ARG A 128 -1.35 -8.41 3.92
N GLY A 129 -2.36 -7.56 3.97
CA GLY A 129 -3.74 -7.93 3.64
C GLY A 129 -3.91 -8.39 2.18
N VAL A 130 -3.35 -7.62 1.24
CA VAL A 130 -3.37 -7.95 -0.19
C VAL A 130 -2.59 -9.22 -0.49
N GLU A 131 -1.41 -9.42 0.11
CA GLU A 131 -0.61 -10.64 -0.03
C GLU A 131 -1.33 -11.87 0.54
N ARG A 132 -1.98 -11.74 1.71
CA ARG A 132 -2.82 -12.82 2.26
C ARG A 132 -3.96 -13.15 1.31
N ALA A 133 -4.65 -12.16 0.77
CA ALA A 133 -5.69 -12.39 -0.25
C ALA A 133 -5.13 -13.14 -1.46
N PHE A 134 -3.95 -12.74 -1.95
CA PHE A 134 -3.28 -13.43 -3.06
C PHE A 134 -3.01 -14.90 -2.75
N THR A 135 -2.49 -15.23 -1.56
CA THR A 135 -2.26 -16.61 -1.13
C THR A 135 -3.55 -17.42 -1.14
N LEU A 136 -4.65 -16.87 -0.59
CA LEU A 136 -5.96 -17.55 -0.57
C LEU A 136 -6.47 -17.82 -2.00
N LEU A 137 -6.35 -16.85 -2.91
CA LEU A 137 -6.73 -17.02 -4.32
C LEU A 137 -5.83 -18.03 -5.04
N ALA A 138 -4.53 -18.06 -4.73
CA ALA A 138 -3.62 -19.07 -5.25
C ALA A 138 -3.99 -20.48 -4.77
N SER A 139 -4.45 -20.63 -3.53
CA SER A 139 -4.99 -21.88 -3.00
C SER A 139 -6.26 -22.32 -3.74
N VAL A 140 -7.19 -21.41 -4.02
CA VAL A 140 -8.36 -21.69 -4.88
C VAL A 140 -7.93 -22.16 -6.26
N ARG A 141 -6.99 -21.43 -6.89
CA ARG A 141 -6.44 -21.82 -8.18
C ARG A 141 -5.82 -23.21 -8.14
N PHE A 142 -5.10 -23.56 -7.08
CA PHE A 142 -4.55 -24.90 -6.90
C PHE A 142 -5.66 -25.97 -6.80
N LEU A 143 -6.69 -25.74 -5.98
CA LEU A 143 -7.83 -26.66 -5.83
C LEU A 143 -8.62 -26.88 -7.13
N LEU A 144 -8.69 -25.86 -8.00
CA LEU A 144 -9.32 -25.97 -9.31
C LEU A 144 -8.54 -26.87 -10.28
N HIS A 145 -7.22 -26.98 -10.11
CA HIS A 145 -6.34 -27.83 -10.94
C HIS A 145 -6.00 -29.17 -10.27
N SER A 146 -6.59 -29.48 -9.11
CA SER A 146 -6.34 -30.75 -8.43
C SER A 146 -6.91 -31.92 -9.24
N ARG A 147 -6.24 -33.08 -9.17
CA ARG A 147 -6.66 -34.32 -9.86
C ARG A 147 -7.89 -35.00 -9.24
N THR A 148 -8.44 -34.44 -8.17
CA THR A 148 -9.60 -34.98 -7.44
C THR A 148 -10.77 -33.99 -7.48
N PRO A 149 -11.39 -33.79 -8.67
CA PRO A 149 -12.42 -32.78 -8.84
C PRO A 149 -13.67 -33.04 -8.00
N ASP A 150 -13.95 -34.30 -7.66
CA ASP A 150 -15.17 -34.71 -6.96
C ASP A 150 -14.94 -34.93 -5.45
N ALA A 151 -13.81 -34.46 -4.91
CA ALA A 151 -13.57 -34.51 -3.48
C ALA A 151 -14.68 -33.75 -2.74
N ALA A 152 -15.39 -34.45 -1.84
CA ALA A 152 -16.45 -33.88 -1.03
C ALA A 152 -15.95 -32.62 -0.28
N GLY A 153 -16.76 -31.57 -0.28
CA GLY A 153 -16.43 -30.30 0.39
C GLY A 153 -15.44 -29.40 -0.35
N ARG A 154 -14.84 -29.83 -1.48
CA ARG A 154 -13.85 -28.99 -2.22
C ARG A 154 -14.42 -27.64 -2.64
N ARG A 155 -15.66 -27.61 -3.16
CA ARG A 155 -16.30 -26.37 -3.58
C ARG A 155 -16.53 -25.43 -2.40
N GLN A 156 -17.06 -25.96 -1.29
CA GLN A 156 -17.24 -25.20 -0.06
C GLN A 156 -15.91 -24.62 0.44
N ALA A 157 -14.83 -25.42 0.45
CA ALA A 157 -13.51 -24.93 0.83
C ALA A 157 -13.04 -23.78 -0.09
N MET A 158 -13.22 -23.88 -1.41
CA MET A 158 -12.90 -22.77 -2.32
C MET A 158 -13.73 -21.51 -2.03
N GLU A 159 -15.02 -21.65 -1.78
CA GLU A 159 -15.92 -20.54 -1.44
C GLU A 159 -15.52 -19.86 -0.11
N GLU A 160 -15.12 -20.64 0.90
CA GLU A 160 -14.58 -20.12 2.16
C GLU A 160 -13.28 -19.33 1.95
N GLN A 161 -12.37 -19.82 1.09
CA GLN A 161 -11.13 -19.12 0.75
C GLN A 161 -11.40 -17.82 -0.02
N LEU A 162 -12.34 -17.82 -0.97
CA LEU A 162 -12.76 -16.62 -1.71
C LEU A 162 -13.37 -15.58 -0.76
N HIS A 163 -14.22 -16.02 0.17
CA HIS A 163 -14.80 -15.15 1.18
C HIS A 163 -13.71 -14.54 2.08
N ALA A 164 -12.79 -15.37 2.58
CA ALA A 164 -11.66 -14.92 3.39
C ALA A 164 -10.78 -13.91 2.63
N ALA A 165 -10.53 -14.14 1.33
CA ALA A 165 -9.79 -13.20 0.48
C ALA A 165 -10.52 -11.85 0.38
N GLY A 166 -11.85 -11.87 0.20
CA GLY A 166 -12.69 -10.67 0.22
C GLY A 166 -12.59 -9.88 1.53
N VAL A 167 -12.52 -10.58 2.67
CA VAL A 167 -12.35 -9.96 4.00
C VAL A 167 -10.97 -9.31 4.14
N GLN A 168 -9.89 -9.99 3.72
CA GLN A 168 -8.53 -9.42 3.74
C GLN A 168 -8.44 -8.16 2.88
N LEU A 169 -9.05 -8.19 1.70
CA LEU A 169 -9.12 -7.03 0.81
C LEU A 169 -9.90 -5.87 1.41
N GLN A 170 -11.01 -6.13 2.11
CA GLN A 170 -11.77 -5.08 2.80
C GLN A 170 -10.95 -4.44 3.93
N ALA A 171 -10.20 -5.23 4.70
CA ALA A 171 -9.31 -4.70 5.73
C ALA A 171 -8.21 -3.82 5.12
N ALA A 172 -7.64 -4.22 3.99
CA ALA A 172 -6.63 -3.43 3.28
C ALA A 172 -7.15 -2.05 2.85
N VAL A 173 -8.43 -1.91 2.44
CA VAL A 173 -9.02 -0.61 2.11
C VAL A 173 -8.97 0.36 3.30
N GLY A 174 -9.28 -0.10 4.51
CA GLY A 174 -9.21 0.73 5.71
C GLY A 174 -7.79 1.23 5.98
N SER A 175 -6.79 0.36 5.82
CA SER A 175 -5.39 0.74 5.94
C SER A 175 -4.94 1.71 4.84
N VAL A 176 -5.39 1.54 3.59
CA VAL A 176 -5.08 2.46 2.49
C VAL A 176 -5.67 3.84 2.73
N ALA A 177 -6.88 3.94 3.27
CA ALA A 177 -7.49 5.23 3.62
C ALA A 177 -6.66 5.98 4.68
N ASN A 178 -6.23 5.28 5.74
CA ASN A 178 -5.37 5.86 6.78
C ASN A 178 -4.00 6.27 6.23
N MET A 179 -3.38 5.39 5.44
CA MET A 179 -2.13 5.67 4.71
C MET A 179 -2.26 6.95 3.87
N SER A 180 -3.32 7.04 3.07
CA SER A 180 -3.57 8.17 2.16
C SER A 180 -3.71 9.48 2.92
N ALA A 181 -4.50 9.50 4.00
CA ALA A 181 -4.71 10.67 4.83
C ALA A 181 -3.42 11.12 5.52
N LEU A 182 -2.64 10.19 6.09
CA LEU A 182 -1.39 10.50 6.78
C LEU A 182 -0.28 10.94 5.83
N ALA A 183 -0.17 10.30 4.65
CA ALA A 183 0.77 10.73 3.62
C ALA A 183 0.45 12.14 3.11
N PHE A 184 -0.84 12.45 2.92
CA PHE A 184 -1.27 13.81 2.58
C PHE A 184 -0.94 14.81 3.70
N MET A 185 -1.27 14.49 4.95
CA MET A 185 -0.93 15.35 6.09
C MET A 185 0.57 15.48 6.34
N ALA A 186 1.39 14.52 5.93
CA ALA A 186 2.86 14.64 5.98
C ALA A 186 3.37 15.76 5.05
N THR A 187 2.57 16.19 4.08
CA THR A 187 2.88 17.33 3.21
C THR A 187 2.34 18.68 3.74
N GLN A 188 1.60 18.69 4.86
CA GLN A 188 0.92 19.88 5.44
C GLN A 188 1.20 20.09 6.95
N PRO A 189 1.37 21.33 7.46
CA PRO A 189 1.78 22.51 6.75
C PRO A 189 3.21 22.33 6.25
N ALA A 190 3.52 22.97 5.13
CA ALA A 190 4.78 22.75 4.44
C ALA A 190 5.99 22.91 5.37
N ILE A 191 6.78 21.84 5.46
CA ILE A 191 8.23 21.89 5.67
C ILE A 191 8.87 23.04 4.83
N GLY A 192 8.19 23.52 3.77
CA GLY A 192 8.63 24.52 2.80
C GLY A 192 8.57 26.02 3.12
N ASN A 193 8.23 26.51 4.33
CA ASN A 193 8.17 27.98 4.56
C ASN A 193 9.21 28.59 5.50
N ARG A 194 10.04 27.81 6.21
CA ARG A 194 11.18 28.39 6.94
C ARG A 194 12.36 28.57 6.00
N ILE A 195 12.50 29.80 5.52
CA ILE A 195 13.77 30.34 5.04
C ILE A 195 14.71 30.28 6.26
N GLN A 196 15.71 29.40 6.22
CA GLN A 196 16.87 29.53 7.10
C GLN A 196 17.69 30.75 6.66
#